data_AF-A0A7X7V888-F1
#
_entry.id   AF-A0A7X7V888-F1
#
_cell.length_a   1.000
_cell.length_b   1.000
_cell.length_c   1.000
_cell.angle_alpha   90.00
_cell.angle_beta   90.00
_cell.angle_gamma   90.00
#
_symmetry.space_group_name_H-M   'P 1'
#
loop_
_entity.id
_entity.type
_entity.pdbx_description
1 polymer ?
#
loop_
_entity_poly.entity_id
_entity_poly.type
_entity_poly.pdbx_seq_one_letter_code
_entity_poly.pdbx_strand_id
1 'polypeptide(L)'
;ATDRPDVASQPGSEQPTGAVSGAQRHAAQKEISSIERRLDKLTATIEAVHQQMAEDDPSDYERLQQRADEVRELESEVEQLEERWLELSEQIA
;
A
#
# COMPACT_ATOMS: atom_id res chain seq x y z
N ALA A 1 -36.28 57.08 -1.41
CA ALA A 1 -35.60 56.13 -2.30
C ALA A 1 -34.81 55.18 -1.40
N THR A 2 -35.36 54.00 -1.18
CA THR A 2 -34.70 52.89 -0.49
C THR A 2 -33.75 52.25 -1.48
N ASP A 3 -32.50 51.93 -1.09
CA ASP A 3 -31.99 50.59 -1.38
C ASP A 3 -30.85 50.17 -0.45
N ARG A 4 -30.93 48.91 -0.01
CA ARG A 4 -30.10 48.21 0.98
C ARG A 4 -28.82 47.66 0.34
N PRO A 5 -27.76 47.37 1.11
CA PRO A 5 -26.59 46.67 0.60
C PRO A 5 -26.96 45.20 0.31
N ASP A 6 -26.72 44.75 -0.92
CA ASP A 6 -26.80 43.34 -1.30
C ASP A 6 -25.55 42.61 -0.79
N VAL A 7 -25.67 42.02 0.40
CA VAL A 7 -24.77 40.98 0.87
C VAL A 7 -25.19 39.67 0.21
N ALA A 8 -24.69 39.43 -0.99
CA ALA A 8 -24.77 38.11 -1.61
C ALA A 8 -23.90 37.12 -0.82
N SER A 9 -24.51 36.49 0.17
CA SER A 9 -24.05 35.26 0.79
C SER A 9 -23.81 34.21 -0.29
N GLN A 10 -22.54 33.87 -0.54
CA GLN A 10 -22.23 32.65 -1.28
C GLN A 10 -22.62 31.46 -0.40
N PRO A 11 -23.44 30.51 -0.90
CA PRO A 11 -23.75 29.30 -0.15
C PRO A 11 -22.44 28.53 0.03
N GLY A 12 -22.12 28.24 1.29
CA GLY A 12 -21.04 27.34 1.65
C GLY A 12 -21.19 26.06 0.86
N SER A 13 -20.14 25.67 0.15
CA SER A 13 -19.98 24.31 -0.31
C SER A 13 -19.88 23.44 0.93
N GLU A 14 -21.02 22.97 1.43
CA GLU A 14 -21.12 21.81 2.30
C GLU A 14 -20.54 20.64 1.51
N GLN A 15 -19.22 20.50 1.62
CA GLN A 15 -18.52 19.26 1.33
C GLN A 15 -19.22 18.20 2.20
N PRO A 16 -19.69 17.08 1.64
CA PRO A 16 -20.24 16.02 2.46
C PRO A 16 -19.12 15.52 3.38
N THR A 17 -19.17 15.91 4.64
CA THR A 17 -18.15 15.65 5.68
C THR A 17 -18.06 14.18 6.09
N GLY A 18 -18.65 13.26 5.32
CA GLY A 18 -18.69 11.83 5.60
C GLY A 18 -18.23 10.94 4.44
N ALA A 19 -17.94 11.49 3.26
CA ALA A 19 -17.49 10.70 2.10
C ALA A 19 -16.03 11.01 1.77
N VAL A 20 -15.23 9.97 1.52
CA VAL A 20 -13.86 10.11 1.01
C VAL A 20 -13.90 10.95 -0.27
N SER A 21 -13.18 12.07 -0.25
CA SER A 21 -13.13 12.99 -1.40
C SER A 21 -12.54 12.29 -2.63
N GLY A 22 -12.87 12.78 -3.83
CA GLY A 22 -12.31 12.23 -5.08
C GLY A 22 -10.77 12.26 -5.10
N ALA A 23 -10.16 13.31 -4.56
CA ALA A 23 -8.70 13.41 -4.43
C ALA A 23 -8.11 12.33 -3.51
N GLN A 24 -8.75 12.07 -2.37
CA GLN A 24 -8.34 10.99 -1.45
C GLN A 24 -8.52 9.61 -2.10
N ARG A 25 -9.62 9.38 -2.83
CA ARG A 25 -9.84 8.13 -3.58
C ARG A 25 -8.75 7.88 -4.63
N HIS A 26 -8.40 8.90 -5.43
CA HIS A 26 -7.32 8.76 -6.41
C HIS A 26 -5.95 8.52 -5.77
N ALA A 27 -5.68 9.16 -4.63
CA ALA A 27 -4.44 8.93 -3.89
C ALA A 27 -4.35 7.47 -3.39
N ALA A 28 -5.42 6.96 -2.77
CA ALA A 28 -5.49 5.57 -2.30
C ALA A 28 -5.38 4.56 -3.45
N GLN A 29 -6.04 4.79 -4.58
CA GLN A 29 -5.89 3.95 -5.79
C GLN A 29 -4.44 3.89 -6.28
N LYS A 30 -3.73 5.03 -6.29
CA LYS A 30 -2.33 5.08 -6.71
C LYS A 30 -1.42 4.32 -5.74
N GLU A 31 -1.71 4.41 -4.44
CA GLU A 31 -0.97 3.70 -3.40
C GLU A 31 -1.20 2.18 -3.51
N ILE A 32 -2.44 1.73 -3.67
CA ILE A 32 -2.80 0.33 -3.98
C ILE A 32 -1.99 -0.19 -5.17
N SER A 33 -2.02 0.50 -6.32
CA SER A 33 -1.24 0.05 -7.50
C SER A 33 0.27 0.07 -7.27
N SER A 34 0.77 0.90 -6.36
CA SER A 34 2.18 0.87 -5.97
C SER A 34 2.51 -0.30 -5.08
N ILE A 35 1.59 -0.69 -4.19
CA ILE A 35 1.74 -1.84 -3.30
C ILE A 35 1.72 -3.13 -4.12
N GLU A 36 0.77 -3.28 -5.05
CA GLU A 36 0.69 -4.46 -5.94
C GLU A 36 2.02 -4.71 -6.68
N ARG A 37 2.62 -3.67 -7.28
CA ARG A 37 3.93 -3.80 -7.94
C ARG A 37 5.06 -4.16 -6.98
N ARG A 38 4.97 -3.77 -5.71
CA ARG A 38 5.97 -4.13 -4.69
C ARG A 38 5.79 -5.59 -4.25
N LEU A 39 4.55 -6.01 -4.01
CA LEU A 39 4.21 -7.39 -3.71
C LEU A 39 4.71 -8.33 -4.82
N ASP A 40 4.44 -8.02 -6.09
CA ASP A 40 4.95 -8.80 -7.23
C ASP A 40 6.48 -8.96 -7.19
N LYS A 41 7.18 -7.87 -6.86
CA LYS A 41 8.65 -7.87 -6.78
C LYS A 41 9.15 -8.68 -5.58
N LEU A 42 8.52 -8.55 -4.43
CA LEU A 42 8.90 -9.27 -3.22
C LEU A 42 8.69 -10.77 -3.40
N THR A 43 7.55 -11.19 -3.96
CA THR A 43 7.29 -12.59 -4.29
C THR A 43 8.34 -13.15 -5.24
N ALA A 44 8.67 -12.43 -6.32
CA ALA A 44 9.74 -12.86 -7.24
C ALA A 44 11.13 -12.92 -6.55
N THR A 45 11.38 -12.06 -5.56
CA THR A 45 12.63 -12.07 -4.80
C THR A 45 12.69 -13.27 -3.85
N ILE A 46 11.60 -13.57 -3.14
CA ILE A 46 11.47 -14.75 -2.27
C ILE A 46 11.70 -16.03 -3.09
N GLU A 47 11.07 -16.15 -4.26
CA GLU A 47 11.28 -17.27 -5.17
C GLU A 47 12.76 -17.41 -5.59
N ALA A 48 13.42 -16.29 -5.89
CA ALA A 48 14.83 -16.30 -6.24
C ALA A 48 15.73 -16.73 -5.06
N VAL A 49 15.42 -16.31 -3.83
CA VAL A 49 16.17 -16.75 -2.64
C VAL A 49 15.94 -18.24 -2.39
N HIS A 50 14.71 -18.74 -2.53
CA HIS A 50 14.42 -20.18 -2.44
C HIS A 50 15.18 -21.00 -3.49
N GLN A 51 15.27 -20.51 -4.72
CA GLN A 51 16.05 -21.16 -5.77
C GLN A 51 17.54 -21.19 -5.41
N GLN A 52 18.07 -20.09 -4.86
CA GLN A 52 19.46 -20.05 -4.39
C GLN A 52 19.69 -21.02 -3.23
N MET A 53 18.77 -21.12 -2.26
CA MET A 53 18.85 -22.12 -1.19
C MET A 53 18.89 -23.56 -1.71
N ALA A 54 18.16 -23.85 -2.80
CA ALA A 54 18.17 -25.17 -3.44
C ALA A 54 19.50 -25.47 -4.18
N GLU A 55 20.25 -24.45 -4.59
CA GLU A 55 21.56 -24.55 -5.24
C GLU A 55 22.73 -24.58 -4.24
N ASP A 56 22.49 -24.17 -2.99
CA ASP A 56 23.48 -24.12 -1.93
C ASP A 56 23.91 -25.53 -1.46
N ASP A 57 25.13 -25.62 -0.90
CA ASP A 57 25.61 -26.86 -0.28
C ASP A 57 24.76 -27.16 0.98
N PRO A 58 24.11 -28.33 1.10
CA PRO A 58 23.33 -28.69 2.28
C PRO A 58 24.10 -28.73 3.60
N SER A 59 25.43 -28.77 3.55
CA SER A 59 26.31 -28.74 4.73
C SER A 59 26.71 -27.33 5.16
N ASP A 60 26.46 -26.30 4.34
CA ASP A 60 26.72 -24.90 4.66
C ASP A 60 25.51 -24.30 5.41
N TYR A 61 25.40 -24.70 6.68
CA TYR A 61 24.29 -24.28 7.54
C TYR A 61 24.26 -22.78 7.82
N GLU A 62 25.42 -22.11 7.85
CA GLU A 62 25.48 -20.66 8.08
C GLU A 62 24.86 -19.89 6.92
N ARG A 63 25.20 -20.26 5.69
CA ARG A 63 24.62 -19.66 4.48
C ARG A 63 23.13 -19.96 4.35
N LEU A 64 22.71 -21.21 4.60
CA LEU A 64 21.30 -21.59 4.58
C LEU A 64 20.48 -20.82 5.64
N GLN A 65 21.04 -20.63 6.83
CA GLN A 65 20.39 -19.85 7.90
C GLN A 65 20.24 -18.38 7.49
N GLN A 66 21.27 -17.76 6.92
CA GLN A 66 21.21 -16.37 6.45
C GLN A 66 20.11 -16.18 5.39
N ARG A 67 19.97 -17.13 4.45
CA ARG A 67 18.89 -17.07 3.44
C ARG A 67 17.52 -17.30 4.05
N ALA A 68 17.41 -18.20 5.02
CA ALA A 68 16.15 -18.41 5.73
C ALA A 68 15.74 -17.17 6.55
N ASP A 69 16.71 -16.43 7.09
CA ASP A 69 16.47 -15.14 7.75
C ASP A 69 16.01 -14.08 6.72
N GLU A 70 16.67 -14.00 5.56
CA GLU A 70 16.29 -13.10 4.45
C GLU A 70 14.86 -13.38 3.95
N VAL A 71 14.49 -14.64 3.74
CA VAL A 71 13.12 -15.03 3.37
C VAL A 71 12.12 -14.55 4.40
N ARG A 72 12.37 -14.76 5.69
CA ARG A 72 11.46 -14.33 6.76
C ARG A 72 11.29 -12.82 6.82
N GLU A 73 12.35 -12.05 6.54
CA GLU A 73 12.25 -10.58 6.46
C GLU A 73 11.39 -10.15 5.27
N LEU A 74 11.59 -10.75 4.09
CA LEU A 74 10.81 -10.47 2.89
C LEU A 74 9.33 -10.85 3.06
N GLU A 75 9.05 -12.01 3.66
CA GLU A 75 7.68 -12.44 3.98
C GLU A 75 7.00 -11.47 4.95
N SER A 76 7.72 -10.97 5.96
CA SER A 76 7.18 -9.95 6.87
C SER A 76 6.88 -8.62 6.16
N GLU A 77 7.67 -8.24 5.15
CA GLU A 77 7.37 -7.06 4.32
C GLU A 77 6.12 -7.29 3.45
N VAL A 78 5.95 -8.50 2.91
CA VAL A 78 4.73 -8.89 2.17
C VAL A 78 3.51 -8.73 3.06
N GLU A 79 3.51 -9.32 4.26
CA GLU A 79 2.39 -9.23 5.21
C GLU A 79 2.01 -7.77 5.52
N GLN A 80 2.99 -6.92 5.83
CA GLN A 80 2.75 -5.49 6.10
C GLN A 80 2.13 -4.75 4.90
N LEU A 81 2.57 -5.09 3.69
CA LEU A 81 2.04 -4.50 2.47
C LEU A 81 0.63 -5.01 2.16
N GLU A 82 0.33 -6.28 2.41
CA GLU A 82 -1.01 -6.86 2.26
C GLU A 82 -2.01 -6.22 3.24
N GLU A 83 -1.63 -6.04 4.50
CA GLU A 83 -2.44 -5.31 5.48
C GLU A 83 -2.75 -3.89 5.00
N ARG A 84 -1.72 -3.16 4.55
CA ARG A 84 -1.90 -1.80 4.02
C ARG A 84 -2.79 -1.77 2.77
N TRP A 85 -2.64 -2.75 1.88
CA TRP A 85 -3.46 -2.88 0.68
C TRP A 85 -4.94 -3.09 1.05
N LEU A 86 -5.23 -3.94 2.06
CA LEU A 86 -6.58 -4.16 2.56
C LEU A 86 -7.19 -2.89 3.14
N GLU A 87 -6.47 -2.19 4.03
CA GLU A 87 -6.93 -0.92 4.63
C GLU A 87 -7.31 0.13 3.56
N LEU A 88 -6.46 0.28 2.54
CA LEU A 88 -6.70 1.23 1.45
C LEU A 88 -7.87 0.82 0.57
N SER A 89 -8.04 -0.48 0.33
CA SER A 89 -9.13 -1.01 -0.47
C SER A 89 -10.47 -0.82 0.24
N GLU A 90 -10.52 -1.05 1.56
CA GLU A 90 -11.67 -0.77 2.40
C GLU A 90 -12.00 0.74 2.46
N GLN A 91 -10.98 1.60 2.44
CA GLN A 91 -11.18 3.06 2.45
C GLN A 91 -11.92 3.56 1.20
N ILE A 92 -11.72 2.94 0.04
CA ILE A 92 -12.28 3.43 -1.23
C ILE A 92 -13.47 2.64 -1.76
N ALA A 93 -13.74 1.45 -1.20
CA ALA A 93 -14.95 0.65 -1.43
C ALA A 93 -16.23 1.47 -1.23
#